data_AF-K9ZQ53-F1
#
_entry.id   AF-K9ZQ53-F1
#
_cell.length_a   1.000
_cell.length_b   1.000
_cell.length_c   1.000
_cell.angle_alpha   90.00
_cell.angle_beta   90.00
_cell.angle_gamma   90.00
#
_symmetry.space_group_name_H-M   'P 1'
#
loop_
_entity.id
_entity.type
_entity.pdbx_description
1 polymer ?
#
loop_
_entity_poly.entity_id
_entity_poly.type
_entity_poly.pdbx_seq_one_letter_code
_entity_poly.pdbx_strand_id
1 'polypeptide(L)'
;MTNPIDPKKLTFKDWEFSSDEDTDGITHHRANYYFEDENGDQVRGTSPNYAEGASDFNCLIEDAPKVADKLKNGETWDNVADTFRESW
;
A
#
# COMPACT_ATOMS: atom_id res chain seq x y z
N MET A 1 -13.04 2.04 20.20
CA MET A 1 -11.64 2.50 20.21
C MET A 1 -10.83 1.36 19.63
N THR A 2 -10.47 1.44 18.36
CA THR A 2 -9.54 0.50 17.74
C THR A 2 -8.15 0.81 18.29
N ASN A 3 -7.52 -0.17 18.95
CA ASN A 3 -6.13 -0.02 19.39
C ASN A 3 -5.28 0.35 18.17
N PRO A 4 -4.38 1.36 18.27
CA PRO A 4 -3.39 1.56 17.23
C PRO A 4 -2.53 0.29 17.17
N ILE A 5 -2.57 -0.37 16.02
CA ILE A 5 -1.73 -1.53 15.71
C ILE A 5 -0.29 -1.06 15.88
N ASP A 6 0.48 -1.68 16.79
CA ASP A 6 1.90 -1.38 16.94
C ASP A 6 2.59 -1.86 15.64
N PRO A 7 3.09 -0.94 14.78
CA PRO A 7 3.64 -1.30 13.47
C PRO A 7 4.92 -2.15 13.57
N LYS A 8 5.48 -2.33 14.78
CA LYS A 8 6.77 -3.00 15.01
C LYS A 8 6.77 -4.52 14.81
N LYS A 9 5.65 -5.16 14.47
CA LYS A 9 5.58 -6.62 14.22
C LYS A 9 4.67 -7.02 13.06
N LEU A 10 4.64 -6.22 11.99
CA LEU A 10 3.96 -6.62 10.77
C LEU A 10 4.90 -7.44 9.88
N THR A 11 4.47 -8.65 9.52
CA THR A 11 5.15 -9.48 8.52
C THR A 11 4.47 -9.27 7.18
N PHE A 12 5.20 -8.73 6.19
CA PHE A 12 4.69 -8.60 4.82
C PHE A 12 4.42 -9.98 4.21
N LYS A 13 3.23 -10.14 3.61
CA LYS A 13 2.80 -11.39 2.98
C LYS A 13 2.72 -11.26 1.47
N ASP A 14 1.97 -10.26 1.00
CA ASP A 14 1.73 -10.08 -0.42
C ASP A 14 1.27 -8.65 -0.72
N TRP A 15 1.14 -8.31 -1.99
CA TRP A 15 0.52 -7.08 -2.44
C TRP A 15 -0.28 -7.30 -3.72
N GLU A 16 -1.23 -6.41 -3.99
CA GLU A 16 -1.96 -6.42 -5.25
C GLU A 16 -2.26 -5.00 -5.73
N PHE A 17 -2.53 -4.90 -7.03
CA PHE A 17 -3.06 -3.71 -7.65
C PHE A 17 -4.58 -3.86 -7.81
N SER A 18 -5.34 -2.92 -7.25
CA SER A 18 -6.80 -2.91 -7.38
C SER A 18 -7.27 -1.68 -8.14
N SER A 19 -8.40 -1.83 -8.83
CA SER A 19 -9.11 -0.74 -9.48
C SER A 19 -10.58 -0.72 -9.07
N ASP A 20 -11.15 0.48 -8.98
CA ASP A 20 -12.58 0.72 -8.79
C ASP A 20 -13.04 1.86 -9.70
N GLU A 21 -14.20 1.69 -10.31
CA GLU A 21 -14.86 2.76 -11.08
C GLU A 21 -15.73 3.59 -10.12
N ASP A 22 -15.59 4.91 -10.17
CA ASP A 22 -16.44 5.82 -9.41
C ASP A 22 -17.79 6.06 -10.10
N THR A 23 -18.65 6.86 -9.48
CA THR A 23 -19.99 7.15 -10.02
C THR A 23 -19.99 7.93 -11.33
N ASP A 24 -18.86 8.54 -11.69
CA ASP A 24 -18.68 9.33 -12.91
C ASP A 24 -18.02 8.50 -14.03
N GLY A 25 -17.77 7.21 -13.80
CA GLY A 25 -17.14 6.31 -14.77
C GLY A 25 -15.62 6.44 -14.83
N ILE A 26 -15.00 7.11 -13.86
CA ILE A 26 -13.53 7.23 -13.78
C ILE A 26 -13.00 6.02 -13.02
N THR A 27 -12.05 5.30 -13.64
CA THR A 27 -11.34 4.21 -12.96
C THR A 27 -10.26 4.80 -12.05
N HIS A 28 -10.31 4.46 -10.78
CA HIS A 28 -9.28 4.77 -9.79
C HIS A 28 -8.50 3.52 -9.44
N HIS A 29 -7.21 3.71 -9.17
CA HIS A 29 -6.28 2.63 -8.87
C HIS A 29 -5.55 2.86 -7.55
N ARG A 30 -5.28 1.76 -6.84
CA ARG A 30 -4.46 1.74 -5.62
C ARG A 30 -3.68 0.45 -5.50
N ALA A 31 -2.59 0.50 -4.76
CA ALA A 31 -1.88 -0.67 -4.28
C ALA A 31 -2.37 -1.06 -2.88
N ASN A 32 -2.68 -2.34 -2.67
CA ASN A 32 -2.97 -2.91 -1.37
C ASN A 32 -1.79 -3.79 -0.94
N TYR A 33 -1.31 -3.59 0.29
CA TYR A 33 -0.24 -4.35 0.90
C TYR A 33 -0.81 -5.14 2.07
N TYR A 34 -0.56 -6.44 2.06
CA TYR A 34 -1.08 -7.39 3.02
C TYR A 34 0.00 -7.80 4.01
N PHE A 35 -0.33 -7.67 5.28
CA PHE A 35 0.52 -8.01 6.41
C PHE A 35 -0.20 -8.99 7.33
N GLU A 36 0.58 -9.64 8.18
CA GLU A 36 0.10 -10.41 9.31
C GLU A 36 0.77 -9.88 10.57
N ASP A 37 -0.01 -9.67 11.62
CA ASP A 37 0.51 -9.25 12.92
C ASP A 37 1.04 -10.46 13.73
N GLU A 38 1.52 -10.21 14.94
CA GLU A 38 2.04 -11.27 15.82
C GLU A 38 0.99 -12.28 16.30
N ASN A 39 -0.30 -11.94 16.21
CA ASN A 39 -1.42 -12.80 16.57
C ASN A 39 -1.90 -13.65 15.39
N GLY A 40 -1.36 -13.43 14.19
CA GLY A 40 -1.82 -14.05 12.95
C GLY A 40 -2.98 -13.30 12.29
N ASP A 41 -3.33 -12.10 12.77
CA ASP A 41 -4.41 -11.30 12.21
C ASP A 41 -3.94 -10.59 10.94
N GLN A 42 -4.78 -10.62 9.90
CA GLN A 42 -4.46 -9.97 8.63
C GLN A 42 -4.69 -8.46 8.72
N VAL A 43 -3.64 -7.71 8.37
CA VAL A 43 -3.65 -6.24 8.35
C VAL A 43 -3.44 -5.77 6.91
N ARG A 44 -4.18 -4.73 6.49
CA ARG A 44 -4.07 -4.15 5.13
C ARG A 44 -3.60 -2.71 5.19
N GLY A 45 -2.50 -2.39 4.52
CA GLY A 45 -2.09 -1.03 4.19
C GLY A 45 -2.48 -0.70 2.75
N THR A 46 -2.92 0.53 2.49
CA THR A 46 -3.32 0.95 1.12
C THR A 46 -2.67 2.27 0.75
N SER A 47 -2.24 2.39 -0.51
CA SER A 47 -1.88 3.69 -1.10
C SER A 47 -3.12 4.59 -1.23
N PRO A 48 -2.94 5.89 -1.52
CA PRO A 48 -4.01 6.72 -2.05
C PRO A 48 -4.57 6.13 -3.37
N ASN A 49 -5.79 6.57 -3.72
CA ASN A 49 -6.47 6.21 -4.97
C ASN A 49 -6.13 7.26 -6.04
N TYR A 50 -5.72 6.83 -7.22
CA TYR A 50 -5.40 7.70 -8.35
C TYR A 50 -6.26 7.39 -9.55
N ALA A 51 -6.84 8.42 -10.16
CA ALA A 51 -7.56 8.28 -11.42
C ALA A 51 -6.61 7.79 -12.53
N GLU A 52 -7.12 6.90 -13.39
CA GLU A 52 -6.42 6.42 -14.57
C GLU A 52 -6.01 7.62 -15.45
N GLY A 53 -4.72 7.72 -15.78
CA GLY A 53 -4.16 8.82 -16.58
C GLY A 53 -3.71 10.05 -15.78
N ALA A 54 -3.86 10.08 -14.46
CA ALA A 54 -3.17 11.06 -13.61
C ALA A 54 -1.64 10.88 -13.70
N SER A 55 -0.86 11.96 -13.53
CA SER A 55 0.61 11.85 -13.47
C SER A 55 1.05 10.88 -12.37
N ASP A 56 0.36 10.92 -11.24
CA ASP A 56 0.70 10.23 -10.01
C ASP A 56 0.31 8.74 -10.07
N PHE A 57 -0.59 8.37 -10.99
CA PHE A 57 -0.90 6.97 -11.30
C PHE A 57 0.32 6.22 -11.84
N ASN A 58 1.15 6.87 -12.67
CA ASN A 58 2.38 6.24 -13.17
C ASN A 58 3.37 6.01 -12.03
N CYS A 59 3.47 6.94 -11.08
CA CYS A 59 4.27 6.77 -9.86
C CYS A 59 3.79 5.57 -9.05
N LEU A 60 2.46 5.40 -8.88
CA LEU A 60 1.91 4.24 -8.19
C LEU A 60 2.34 2.91 -8.84
N ILE A 61 2.22 2.79 -10.17
CA ILE A 61 2.61 1.56 -10.89
C ILE A 61 4.10 1.24 -10.70
N GLU A 62 4.94 2.26 -10.77
CA GLU A 62 6.39 2.07 -10.66
C GLU A 62 6.84 1.79 -9.23
N ASP A 63 6.23 2.45 -8.25
CA ASP A 63 6.69 2.42 -6.87
C ASP A 63 6.06 1.28 -6.08
N ALA A 64 4.86 0.83 -6.41
CA ALA A 64 4.23 -0.25 -5.65
C ALA A 64 5.04 -1.56 -5.63
N PRO A 65 5.65 -2.01 -6.76
CA PRO A 65 6.58 -3.13 -6.74
C PRO A 65 7.83 -2.85 -5.90
N LYS A 66 8.38 -1.63 -5.93
CA LYS A 66 9.58 -1.25 -5.16
C LYS A 66 9.31 -1.26 -3.66
N VAL A 67 8.13 -0.79 -3.25
CA VAL A 67 7.61 -0.85 -1.88
C VAL A 67 7.52 -2.31 -1.44
N ALA A 68 6.86 -3.17 -2.23
CA ALA A 68 6.73 -4.59 -1.93
C ALA A 68 8.09 -5.29 -1.80
N ASP A 69 9.04 -4.99 -2.68
CA ASP A 69 10.40 -5.54 -2.61
C ASP A 69 11.15 -5.10 -1.34
N LYS A 70 11.02 -3.84 -0.93
CA LYS A 70 11.62 -3.34 0.33
C LYS A 70 11.02 -4.03 1.55
N LEU A 71 9.70 -4.15 1.60
CA LEU A 71 8.99 -4.84 2.69
C LEU A 71 9.38 -6.32 2.75
N LYS A 72 9.49 -6.98 1.60
CA LYS A 72 9.95 -8.38 1.50
C LYS A 72 11.39 -8.58 1.99
N ASN A 73 12.24 -7.57 1.85
CA ASN A 73 13.61 -7.59 2.36
C ASN A 73 13.73 -7.15 3.83
N GLY A 74 12.60 -7.02 4.54
CA GLY A 74 12.56 -6.76 5.98
C GLY A 74 12.55 -5.28 6.36
N GLU A 75 12.32 -4.37 5.41
CA GLU A 75 12.11 -2.96 5.71
C GLU A 75 10.75 -2.75 6.39
N THR A 76 10.66 -1.83 7.34
CA THR A 76 9.41 -1.58 8.08
C THR A 76 8.44 -0.77 7.25
N TRP A 77 7.13 -0.98 7.46
CA TRP A 77 6.10 -0.18 6.80
C TRP A 77 6.30 1.32 7.03
N ASP A 78 6.67 1.76 8.24
CA ASP A 78 6.90 3.18 8.53
C ASP A 78 8.02 3.78 7.65
N ASN A 79 9.14 3.07 7.49
CA ASN A 79 10.26 3.56 6.65
C ASN A 79 9.88 3.62 5.17
N VAL A 80 9.15 2.63 4.69
CA VAL A 80 8.73 2.56 3.29
C VAL A 80 7.59 3.55 3.02
N ALA A 81 6.66 3.70 3.95
CA ALA A 81 5.58 4.68 3.86
C ALA A 81 6.14 6.09 3.74
N ASP A 82 7.11 6.49 4.57
CA ASP A 82 7.70 7.84 4.49
C ASP A 82 8.43 8.09 3.16
N THR A 83 9.09 7.07 2.61
CA THR A 83 9.83 7.19 1.34
C THR A 83 8.90 7.36 0.13
N PHE A 84 7.76 6.67 0.14
CA PHE A 84 6.91 6.58 -1.05
C PHE A 84 5.62 7.39 -0.95
N ARG A 85 5.03 7.63 0.25
CA ARG A 85 3.87 8.53 0.38
C ARG A 85 4.18 9.98 0.05
N GLU A 86 5.41 10.45 0.24
CA GLU A 86 5.79 11.81 -0.17
C GLU A 86 5.99 11.92 -1.70
N SER A 87 6.14 10.78 -2.38
CA SER A 87 6.29 10.68 -3.84
C SER A 87 4.95 10.41 -4.55
N TRP A 88 3.85 10.35 -3.79
CA TRP A 88 2.52 9.88 -4.16
C TRP A 88 1.47 10.96 -3.89
#